data_AF-A0A9W6FK57-F1
#
_entry.id   AF-A0A9W6FK57-F1
#
_cell.length_a   1.000
_cell.length_b   1.000
_cell.length_c   1.000
_cell.angle_alpha   90.00
_cell.angle_beta   90.00
_cell.angle_gamma   90.00
#
_symmetry.space_group_name_H-M   'P 1'
#
loop_
_entity.id
_entity.type
_entity.pdbx_description
1 polymer ?
#
loop_
_entity_poly.entity_id
_entity_poly.type
_entity_poly.pdbx_seq_one_letter_code
_entity_poly.pdbx_strand_id
1 'polypeptide(L)' 'MSSEPQPAEQTPFDVSDAEIEEALAACDGDPRATIRALLVGQAYLEHEMSRLQADASSGFRRRRHALGD' A
#
# COMPACT_ATOMS: atom_id res chain seq x y z
N MET A 1 -2.93 -33.28 25.69
CA MET A 1 -2.33 -32.74 24.46
C MET A 1 -3.10 -31.48 24.10
N SER A 2 -2.80 -30.38 24.76
CA SER A 2 -3.38 -29.07 24.43
C SER A 2 -2.64 -28.57 23.19
N SER A 3 -3.29 -28.61 22.04
CA SER A 3 -2.83 -27.82 20.89
C SER A 3 -3.34 -26.40 21.13
N GLU A 4 -2.46 -25.52 21.59
CA GLU A 4 -2.73 -24.09 21.50
C GLU A 4 -2.90 -23.72 20.02
N PRO A 5 -3.88 -22.88 19.66
CA PRO A 5 -4.02 -22.44 18.29
C PRO A 5 -2.78 -21.63 17.93
N GLN A 6 -2.04 -22.10 16.94
CA GLN A 6 -0.91 -21.39 16.38
C GLN A 6 -1.43 -20.03 15.87
N PRO A 7 -0.80 -18.89 16.24
CA PRO A 7 -1.24 -17.58 15.77
C PRO A 7 -1.29 -17.61 14.25
N ALA A 8 -2.43 -17.24 13.66
CA ALA A 8 -2.54 -17.12 12.22
C ALA A 8 -1.44 -16.15 11.74
N GLU A 9 -0.61 -16.59 10.79
CA GLU A 9 0.40 -15.74 10.18
C GLU A 9 -0.32 -14.62 9.43
N GLN A 10 -0.41 -13.44 10.05
CA GLN A 10 -1.00 -12.27 9.44
C GLN A 10 -0.14 -11.86 8.25
N THR A 11 -0.71 -11.94 7.05
CA THR A 11 -0.01 -11.42 5.88
C THR A 11 -0.01 -9.89 5.93
N PRO A 12 0.93 -9.19 5.26
CA PRO A 12 0.95 -7.73 5.22
C PRO A 12 -0.32 -7.08 4.63
N PHE A 13 -1.25 -7.91 4.12
CA PHE A 13 -2.49 -7.50 3.48
C PHE A 13 -3.74 -8.02 4.21
N ASP A 14 -3.58 -8.61 5.41
CA ASP A 14 -4.73 -8.94 6.23
C ASP A 14 -5.39 -7.65 6.72
N VAL A 15 -6.63 -7.43 6.29
CA VAL A 15 -7.48 -6.32 6.74
C VAL A 15 -8.45 -6.88 7.77
N SER A 16 -8.39 -6.34 8.99
CA SER A 16 -9.32 -6.69 10.06
C SER A 16 -10.70 -6.06 9.85
N ASP A 17 -11.73 -6.67 10.43
CA ASP A 17 -13.09 -6.10 10.40
C ASP A 17 -13.12 -4.66 10.98
N ALA A 18 -12.28 -4.36 11.97
CA ALA A 18 -12.19 -3.02 12.55
C ALA A 18 -11.69 -1.97 11.54
N GLU A 19 -10.72 -2.33 10.69
CA GLU A 19 -10.21 -1.45 9.63
C GLU A 19 -11.26 -1.25 8.52
N ILE A 20 -12.07 -2.27 8.24
CA ILE A 20 -13.19 -2.15 7.30
C ILE A 20 -14.23 -1.17 7.85
N GLU A 21 -14.61 -1.31 9.11
CA GLU A 21 -15.56 -0.41 9.77
C GLU A 21 -15.02 1.03 9.83
N GLU A 22 -13.73 1.21 10.07
CA GLU A 22 -13.09 2.54 10.01
C GLU A 22 -13.17 3.15 8.61
N ALA A 23 -12.88 2.37 7.56
CA ALA A 23 -12.97 2.84 6.17
C ALA A 23 -14.41 3.16 5.74
N LEU A 24 -15.39 2.41 6.25
CA LEU A 24 -16.81 2.70 6.05
C LEU A 24 -17.22 3.99 6.78
N ALA A 25 -16.83 4.14 8.06
CA ALA A 25 -17.13 5.32 8.86
C ALA A 25 -16.57 6.62 8.24
N ALA A 26 -15.39 6.54 7.61
CA ALA A 26 -14.80 7.67 6.88
C ALA A 26 -15.63 8.12 5.65
N CYS A 27 -16.54 7.28 5.17
CA CYS A 27 -17.42 7.53 4.03
C CYS A 27 -18.90 7.51 4.41
N ASP A 28 -19.23 7.92 5.64
CA ASP A 28 -20.60 7.94 6.19
C ASP A 28 -21.34 6.59 6.11
N GLY A 29 -20.58 5.49 6.09
CA GLY A 29 -21.09 4.14 5.95
C GLY A 29 -21.52 3.75 4.53
N ASP A 30 -21.26 4.56 3.49
CA ASP A 30 -21.59 4.22 2.09
C ASP A 30 -20.51 3.31 1.48
N PRO A 31 -20.81 2.01 1.24
CA PRO A 31 -19.82 1.08 0.69
C PRO A 31 -19.37 1.47 -0.73
N ARG A 32 -20.22 2.12 -1.53
CA ARG A 32 -19.85 2.54 -2.89
C ARG A 32 -18.89 3.73 -2.86
N ALA A 33 -19.08 4.66 -1.93
CA ALA A 33 -18.16 5.76 -1.69
C ALA A 33 -16.81 5.23 -1.15
N THR A 34 -16.83 4.30 -0.19
CA THR A 34 -15.61 3.66 0.33
C THR A 34 -14.83 2.96 -0.76
N ILE A 35 -15.48 2.10 -1.57
CA ILE A 35 -14.79 1.41 -2.68
C ILE A 35 -14.19 2.41 -3.67
N ARG A 36 -14.90 3.48 -4.01
CA ARG A 36 -14.36 4.54 -4.88
C ARG A 36 -13.13 5.20 -4.27
N ALA A 37 -13.16 5.54 -2.99
CA ALA A 37 -12.05 6.14 -2.28
C ALA A 37 -10.82 5.21 -2.26
N LEU A 38 -11.03 3.92 -1.99
CA LEU A 38 -9.97 2.91 -2.00
C LEU A 38 -9.33 2.76 -3.39
N LEU A 39 -10.13 2.69 -4.46
CA LEU A 39 -9.61 2.61 -5.83
C LEU A 39 -8.80 3.86 -6.22
N VAL A 40 -9.26 5.05 -5.82
CA VAL A 40 -8.51 6.30 -6.04
C VAL A 40 -7.20 6.29 -5.24
N GLY A 41 -7.24 5.87 -3.98
CA GLY A 41 -6.06 5.73 -3.13
C GLY A 41 -5.03 4.74 -3.70
N GLN A 42 -5.49 3.59 -4.20
CA GLN A 42 -4.63 2.62 -4.87
C GLN A 42 -3.95 3.22 -6.11
N ALA A 43 -4.72 3.85 -7.00
CA ALA A 43 -4.17 4.49 -8.21
C ALA A 43 -3.13 5.58 -7.87
N TYR A 44 -3.36 6.33 -6.79
CA TYR A 44 -2.39 7.32 -6.30
C TYR A 44 -1.09 6.65 -5.81
N LEU A 45 -1.17 5.59 -5.01
CA LEU A 45 0.01 4.87 -4.52
C LEU A 45 0.79 4.23 -5.67
N GLU A 46 0.11 3.65 -6.65
CA GLU A 46 0.74 3.10 -7.86
C GLU A 46 1.49 4.18 -8.65
N HIS A 47 0.88 5.35 -8.83
CA HIS A 47 1.53 6.49 -9.47
C HIS A 47 2.79 6.92 -8.70
N GLU A 48 2.70 7.03 -7.38
CA GLU A 48 3.80 7.53 -6.57
C GLU A 48 4.95 6.53 -6.45
N MET A 49 4.65 5.23 -6.40
CA MET A 49 5.65 4.18 -6.57
C MET A 49 6.37 4.29 -7.91
N SER A 50 5.63 4.50 -9.01
CA SER A 50 6.22 4.68 -10.34
C SER A 50 7.14 5.91 -10.39
N ARG A 51 6.72 7.04 -9.82
CA ARG A 51 7.53 8.27 -9.75
C ARG A 51 8.81 8.05 -8.96
N LEU A 52 8.71 7.45 -7.77
CA LEU A 52 9.87 7.18 -6.92
C LEU A 52 10.86 6.22 -7.57
N GLN A 53 10.39 5.18 -8.27
CA GLN A 53 11.26 4.27 -9.02
C GLN A 53 12.00 4.97 -10.15
N ALA A 54 11.34 5.88 -10.87
CA ALA A 54 11.95 6.69 -11.91
C ALA A 54 13.04 7.62 -11.34
N ASP A 55 12.75 8.30 -10.23
CA ASP A 55 13.69 9.22 -9.56
C ASP A 55 14.92 8.48 -9.03
N ALA A 56 14.73 7.34 -8.36
CA ALA A 56 15.81 6.49 -7.86
C ALA A 56 16.71 6.01 -9.01
N SER A 57 16.11 5.60 -10.15
CA SER A 57 16.84 5.21 -11.35
C SER A 57 17.61 6.38 -11.97
N SER A 58 17.04 7.59 -11.96
CA SER A 58 17.72 8.80 -12.45
C SER A 58 18.94 9.17 -11.61
N GLY A 59 18.85 9.01 -10.28
CA GLY A 59 19.94 9.25 -9.35
C GLY A 59 21.08 8.24 -9.52
N PHE A 60 20.73 6.97 -9.77
CA PHE A 60 21.71 5.92 -10.10
C PHE A 60 22.43 6.19 -11.43
N ARG A 61 21.70 6.57 -12.48
CA ARG A 61 22.29 6.91 -13.80
C ARG A 61 23.25 8.11 -13.71
N ARG A 62 22.89 9.16 -12.96
CA ARG A 62 23.75 10.34 -12.77
C ARG A 62 25.09 10.00 -12.11
N ARG A 63 25.11 9.14 -11.08
CA ARG A 63 26.38 8.72 -10.45
C ARG A 63 27.26 7.88 -11.37
N ARG A 64 26.68 7.02 -12.21
CA ARG A 64 27.44 6.15 -13.12
C ARG A 64 28.13 6.92 -14.25
N HIS A 65 27.60 8.07 -14.66
CA HIS A 65 28.27 8.97 -15.59
C HIS A 65 29.40 9.76 -14.92
N ALA A 66 29.21 10.24 -13.68
CA ALA A 66 30.24 11.01 -12.96
C ALA A 66 31.46 10.20 -12.50
N LEU A 67 31.41 8.86 -12.54
CA LEU A 67 32.52 7.98 -12.18
C LEU A 67 33.23 7.37 -13.41
N GLY A 68 32.78 7.75 -14.62
CA GLY A 68 33.27 7.22 -15.89
C GLY A 68 33.97 8.24 -16.79
N ASP A 69 34.09 9.49 -16.34
CA ASP A 69 34.96 10.55 -16.88
C ASP A 69 36.16 10.74 -15.95
#